data_AF-A0A151SHC0-F1
#
_entry.id   AF-A0A151SHC0-F1
#
_cell.length_a   1.000
_cell.length_b   1.000
_cell.length_c   1.000
_cell.angle_alpha   90.00
_cell.angle_beta   90.00
_cell.angle_gamma   90.00
#
_symmetry.space_group_name_H-M   'P 1'
#
loop_
_entity.id
_entity.type
_entity.pdbx_description
1 polymer ?
#
loop_
_entity_poly.entity_id
_entity_poly.type
_entity_poly.pdbx_seq_one_letter_code
_entity_poly.pdbx_strand_id
1 'polypeptide(L)' 'METKCITLKIPTICIIHTNCDPDLADISIPANDDAIVSIQLIFNKLIFAICEGRSSNN' A
#
# COMPACT_ATOMS: atom_id res chain seq x y z
N MET A 1 14.07 12.63 0.73
CA MET A 1 14.21 12.14 -0.66
C MET A 1 12.80 12.10 -1.23
N GLU A 2 12.41 13.07 -2.06
CA GLU A 2 11.06 13.08 -2.64
C GLU A 2 10.96 12.02 -3.74
N THR A 3 9.94 11.16 -3.65
CA THR A 3 9.71 10.11 -4.65
C THR A 3 8.99 10.70 -5.87
N LYS A 4 9.25 10.14 -7.06
CA LYS A 4 8.66 10.61 -8.32
C LYS A 4 7.12 10.63 -8.29
N CYS A 5 6.50 9.74 -7.51
CA CYS A 5 5.05 9.70 -7.33
C CYS A 5 4.51 10.95 -6.63
N ILE A 6 5.20 11.44 -5.59
CA ILE A 6 4.84 12.66 -4.85
C ILE A 6 4.88 13.87 -5.79
N THR A 7 5.95 14.01 -6.57
CA THR A 7 6.09 15.11 -7.55
C THR A 7 4.96 15.10 -8.59
N LEU A 8 4.52 13.91 -9.01
CA LEU A 8 3.44 13.73 -9.99
C LEU A 8 2.03 13.70 -9.36
N LYS A 9 1.92 13.88 -8.03
CA LYS A 9 0.65 13.82 -7.27
C LYS A 9 -0.12 12.51 -7.50
N ILE A 10 0.60 11.41 -7.63
CA ILE A 10 0.00 10.07 -7.73
C ILE A 10 -0.21 9.56 -6.30
N PRO A 11 -1.44 9.16 -5.92
CA PRO A 11 -1.69 8.63 -4.59
C PRO A 11 -0.92 7.33 -4.36
N THR A 12 -0.34 7.20 -3.18
CA THR A 12 0.56 6.12 -2.79
C THR A 12 0.04 5.34 -1.59
N ILE A 13 0.16 4.02 -1.68
CA ILE A 13 -0.07 3.11 -0.57
C ILE A 13 1.25 2.37 -0.33
N CYS A 14 1.78 2.40 0.89
CA CYS A 14 3.05 1.78 1.23
C CYS A 14 2.92 0.82 2.41
N ILE A 15 3.61 -0.32 2.31
CA ILE A 15 3.86 -1.19 3.47
C ILE A 15 5.10 -0.63 4.17
N ILE A 16 4.98 -0.33 5.46
CA ILE A 16 6.04 0.31 6.24
C ILE A 16 6.47 -0.57 7.42
N HIS A 17 7.79 -0.72 7.57
CA HIS A 17 8.43 -1.37 8.72
C HIS A 17 8.74 -0.36 9.83
N THR A 18 9.20 -0.85 10.98
CA THR A 18 9.56 -0.01 12.15
C THR A 18 10.66 1.03 11.88
N ASN A 19 11.41 0.90 10.78
CA ASN A 19 12.50 1.80 10.39
C ASN A 19 12.13 2.75 9.24
N CYS A 20 10.89 2.72 8.73
CA CYS A 20 10.42 3.60 7.67
C CYS A 20 9.69 4.83 8.24
N ASP A 21 9.81 5.96 7.54
CA ASP A 21 9.04 7.16 7.83
C ASP A 21 7.59 7.01 7.29
N PRO A 22 6.56 6.97 8.15
CA PRO A 22 5.17 6.76 7.74
C PRO A 22 4.58 7.95 6.97
N ASP A 23 5.19 9.13 7.04
CA ASP A 23 4.70 10.36 6.40
C ASP A 23 5.06 10.43 4.90
N LEU A 24 5.78 9.43 4.38
CA LEU A 24 6.19 9.35 2.97
C LEU A 24 5.11 8.79 2.02
N ALA A 25 3.99 8.31 2.56
CA ALA A 25 2.89 7.75 1.78
C ALA A 25 1.53 8.32 2.22
N ASP A 26 0.58 8.40 1.29
CA ASP A 26 -0.77 8.88 1.59
C ASP A 26 -1.54 7.89 2.48
N ILE A 27 -1.30 6.60 2.27
CA ILE A 27 -1.82 5.52 3.10
C ILE A 27 -0.68 4.58 3.48
N SER A 28 -0.38 4.55 4.77
CA SER A 28 0.68 3.73 5.35
C SER A 28 0.08 2.49 6.04
N ILE A 29 0.53 1.30 5.62
CA ILE A 29 0.13 0.00 6.19
C ILE A 29 1.30 -0.53 7.04
N PRO A 30 1.20 -0.51 8.37
CA PRO A 30 2.23 -1.07 9.24
C PRO A 30 2.25 -2.59 9.12
N ALA A 31 3.36 -3.16 8.66
CA ALA A 31 3.56 -4.61 8.60
C ALA A 31 5.03 -4.99 8.50
N ASN A 32 5.32 -6.29 8.65
CA ASN A 32 6.64 -6.82 8.35
C ASN A 32 6.79 -6.96 6.82
N ASP A 33 7.59 -6.09 6.21
CA ASP A 33 7.92 -6.07 4.78
C ASP A 33 8.99 -7.11 4.38
N ASP A 34 9.76 -7.65 5.33
CA ASP A 34 10.72 -8.72 5.06
C ASP A 34 10.06 -10.10 4.93
N ALA A 35 8.83 -10.26 5.44
CA ALA A 35 8.12 -11.53 5.45
C ALA A 35 7.18 -11.67 4.24
N ILE A 36 7.49 -12.63 3.36
CA ILE A 36 6.65 -12.93 2.18
C ILE A 36 5.19 -13.25 2.55
N VAL A 37 4.96 -13.92 3.69
CA VAL A 37 3.61 -14.26 4.16
C VAL A 37 2.82 -13.00 4.52
N SER A 38 3.47 -12.00 5.13
CA SER A 38 2.87 -10.71 5.47
C SER A 38 2.49 -9.94 4.21
N ILE A 39 3.42 -9.85 3.25
CA ILE A 39 3.17 -9.23 1.93
C ILE A 39 1.98 -9.91 1.25
N GLN A 40 1.99 -11.25 1.13
CA GLN A 40 0.92 -12.00 0.46
C GLN A 40 -0.44 -11.75 1.11
N LEU A 41 -0.53 -11.72 2.44
CA LEU A 41 -1.76 -11.45 3.16
C LEU A 41 -2.34 -10.06 2.79
N ILE A 42 -1.49 -9.04 2.81
CA ILE A 42 -1.89 -7.65 2.50
C ILE A 42 -2.34 -7.54 1.04
N PHE A 43 -1.55 -8.08 0.10
CA PHE A 43 -1.88 -8.05 -1.32
C PHE A 43 -3.16 -8.81 -1.64
N ASN A 44 -3.38 -9.97 -1.05
CA ASN A 44 -4.63 -10.72 -1.24
C ASN A 44 -5.85 -9.94 -0.78
N LYS A 45 -5.75 -9.24 0.36
CA LYS A 45 -6.84 -8.40 0.87
C LYS A 45 -7.10 -7.19 -0.04
N LEU A 46 -6.03 -6.55 -0.54
CA LEU A 46 -6.13 -5.44 -1.49
C LEU A 46 -6.78 -5.87 -2.81
N ILE A 47 -6.36 -7.01 -3.38
CA ILE A 47 -6.94 -7.55 -4.61
C ILE A 47 -8.42 -7.84 -4.42
N PHE A 48 -8.79 -8.47 -3.31
CA PHE A 48 -10.19 -8.75 -2.99
C PHE A 48 -11.03 -7.46 -2.95
N ALA A 49 -10.56 -6.43 -2.23
CA ALA A 49 -11.26 -5.15 -2.13
C ALA A 49 -11.37 -4.42 -3.48
N ILE A 50 -10.32 -4.47 -4.32
CA ILE A 50 -10.34 -3.90 -5.67
C ILE A 50 -11.38 -4.63 -6.54
N CYS A 51 -11.42 -5.95 -6.49
CA CYS A 51 -12.40 -6.75 -7.23
C CYS A 51 -13.83 -6.47 -6.78
N GLU A 52 -14.06 -6.37 -5.47
CA GLU A 52 -15.34 -6.01 -4.88
C GLU A 52 -15.80 -4.62 -5.37
N GLY A 53 -14.95 -3.60 -5.24
CA GLY A 53 -15.26 -2.23 -5.66
C GLY A 53 -15.47 -2.07 -7.17
N ARG A 54 -14.80 -2.90 -7.99
CA ARG A 54 -15.03 -2.94 -9.45
C ARG A 54 -16.35 -3.63 -9.80
N SER A 55 -16.73 -4.66 -9.06
CA SER A 55 -17.96 -5.41 -9.30
C SER A 55 -19.19 -4.61 -8.87
N SER A 56 -19.07 -3.76 -7.84
CA SER A 56 -20.14 -2.87 -7.37
C SER A 56 -20.35 -1.62 -8.24
N ASN A 57 -19.43 -1.31 -9.15
CA ASN A 57 -19.48 -0.13 -10.03
C ASN A 57 -20.07 -0.43 -11.43
N ASN A 58 -20.67 -1.61 -11.61
CA ASN A 58 -21.51 -1.97 -12.76
C ASN A 58 -22.97 -2.10 -12.31
#